data_AF-A0A1H5THL0-F1
#
_entry.id   AF-A0A1H5THL0-F1
#
_cell.length_a   1.000
_cell.length_b   1.000
_cell.length_c   1.000
_cell.angle_alpha   90.00
_cell.angle_beta   90.00
_cell.angle_gamma   90.00
#
_symmetry.space_group_name_H-M   'P 1'
#
loop_
_entity.id
_entity.type
_entity.pdbx_description
1 polymer ?
#
loop_
_entity_poly.entity_id
_entity_poly.type
_entity_poly.pdbx_seq_one_letter_code
_entity_poly.pdbx_strand_id
1 'polypeptide(L)'
;MRRRELLRMGATGSLVAAAGCVCDSEGPAFEEGFEDGLGDWERGAAIGPEVDLREFEWEVGVSDAEAASGERSLRIWNEGDYDDGVTWAVHPVAVEPGRAYEITVAAQFWSESESFNTLRDALMRLGPERPSVEADFPNPGVNTTALGETPYGGLREPLWLADGWREYRFEWTTPELSTERLYVAVGTAVIWEGDATHFVDDIVVQLEAR
;
A
#
# COMPACT_ATOMS: atom_id res chain seq x y z
N MET A 1 61.09 -47.98 -37.62
CA MET A 1 59.62 -48.01 -37.74
C MET A 1 59.08 -46.59 -37.50
N ARG A 2 58.28 -46.07 -38.46
CA ARG A 2 57.24 -45.01 -38.41
C ARG A 2 57.41 -43.84 -37.39
N ARG A 3 57.72 -42.60 -37.80
CA ARG A 3 56.88 -41.50 -38.39
C ARG A 3 55.98 -40.71 -37.41
N ARG A 4 56.04 -39.37 -37.56
CA ARG A 4 55.13 -38.24 -37.19
C ARG A 4 55.55 -37.43 -35.96
N GLU A 5 55.96 -36.15 -36.04
CA GLU A 5 55.40 -34.88 -36.57
C GLU A 5 54.51 -34.08 -35.59
N LEU A 6 54.99 -32.85 -35.32
CA LEU A 6 54.30 -31.54 -35.28
C LEU A 6 53.09 -31.30 -34.35
N LEU A 7 53.17 -30.29 -33.47
CA LEU A 7 52.57 -28.95 -33.68
C LEU A 7 52.78 -28.01 -32.47
N ARG A 8 53.19 -26.78 -32.79
CA ARG A 8 53.09 -25.56 -31.96
C ARG A 8 51.66 -25.00 -32.05
N MET A 9 51.12 -24.50 -30.96
CA MET A 9 50.06 -23.47 -30.85
C MET A 9 49.83 -23.25 -29.36
N GLY A 10 49.66 -22.06 -28.78
CA GLY A 10 49.38 -20.72 -29.27
C GLY A 10 48.71 -20.03 -28.08
N ALA A 11 49.27 -18.92 -27.60
CA ALA A 11 48.73 -18.17 -26.47
C ALA A 11 47.44 -17.45 -26.90
N THR A 12 46.36 -17.60 -26.13
CA THR A 12 45.21 -16.69 -26.20
C THR A 12 44.84 -16.25 -24.80
N GLY A 13 45.05 -14.96 -24.54
CA GLY A 13 44.66 -14.27 -23.32
C GLY A 13 43.13 -14.21 -23.22
N SER A 14 42.64 -14.52 -22.04
CA SER A 14 41.23 -14.36 -21.68
C SER A 14 41.02 -12.94 -21.16
N LEU A 15 40.36 -12.11 -21.98
CA LEU A 15 39.73 -10.88 -21.54
C LEU A 15 38.57 -11.25 -20.62
N VAL A 16 38.68 -10.93 -19.33
CA VAL A 16 37.57 -10.99 -18.38
C VAL A 16 36.76 -9.70 -18.58
N ALA A 17 35.67 -9.80 -19.32
CA ALA A 17 34.65 -8.75 -19.37
C ALA A 17 33.84 -8.83 -18.07
N ALA A 18 34.04 -7.86 -17.18
CA ALA A 18 33.13 -7.62 -16.06
C ALA A 18 31.84 -7.01 -16.63
N ALA A 19 30.83 -7.86 -16.87
CA ALA A 19 29.47 -7.38 -17.07
C ALA A 19 28.97 -6.87 -15.71
N GLY A 20 28.72 -5.57 -15.61
CA GLY A 20 28.05 -4.99 -14.46
C GLY A 20 26.64 -5.55 -14.39
N CYS A 21 26.36 -6.35 -13.38
CA CYS A 21 25.01 -6.66 -12.97
C CYS A 21 24.36 -5.35 -12.53
N VAL A 22 23.49 -4.80 -13.37
CA VAL A 22 22.43 -3.92 -12.90
C VAL A 22 21.52 -4.85 -12.09
N CYS A 23 21.64 -4.77 -10.77
CA CYS A 23 20.69 -5.41 -9.86
C CYS A 23 19.36 -4.68 -10.02
N ASP A 24 18.55 -5.16 -10.95
CA ASP A 24 17.11 -4.93 -10.92
C ASP A 24 16.65 -5.59 -9.62
N SER A 25 16.28 -4.81 -8.61
CA SER A 25 15.73 -5.37 -7.38
C SER A 25 14.36 -5.94 -7.72
N GLU A 26 14.27 -7.25 -7.91
CA GLU A 26 13.03 -8.00 -8.22
C GLU A 26 11.96 -7.97 -7.08
N GLY A 27 12.17 -7.15 -6.04
CA GLY A 27 11.24 -7.00 -4.92
C GLY A 27 10.37 -5.74 -5.06
N PRO A 28 9.25 -5.67 -4.33
CA PRO A 28 8.43 -4.45 -4.30
C PRO A 28 9.21 -3.27 -3.72
N ALA A 29 8.77 -2.06 -4.07
CA ALA A 29 9.37 -0.84 -3.58
C ALA A 29 9.09 -0.60 -2.08
N PHE A 30 8.02 -1.20 -1.57
CA PHE A 30 7.63 -1.15 -0.16
C PHE A 30 6.81 -2.39 0.21
N GLU A 31 7.09 -2.94 1.38
CA GLU A 31 6.40 -4.05 2.04
C GLU A 31 6.26 -3.72 3.53
N GLU A 32 5.08 -3.93 4.10
CA GLU A 32 4.83 -3.73 5.53
C GLU A 32 3.84 -4.77 6.09
N GLY A 33 4.21 -5.37 7.21
CA GLY A 33 3.39 -6.29 8.02
C GLY A 33 3.39 -5.96 9.52
N PHE A 34 3.93 -4.80 9.91
CA PHE A 34 3.92 -4.25 11.28
C PHE A 34 4.66 -5.07 12.34
N GLU A 35 5.55 -5.96 11.91
CA GLU A 35 6.42 -6.76 12.77
C GLU A 35 7.47 -5.95 13.52
N ASP A 36 7.65 -4.67 13.24
CA ASP A 36 8.53 -3.80 14.02
C ASP A 36 7.76 -2.64 14.69
N GLY A 37 6.43 -2.75 14.75
CA GLY A 37 5.55 -1.70 15.24
C GLY A 37 5.23 -0.66 14.17
N LEU A 38 4.90 0.57 14.57
CA LEU A 38 4.51 1.63 13.62
C LEU A 38 5.70 2.34 12.96
N GLY A 39 6.93 2.25 13.47
CA GLY A 39 8.08 2.92 12.85
C GLY A 39 7.81 4.38 12.44
N ASP A 40 7.91 4.65 11.13
CA ASP A 40 7.69 5.96 10.50
C ASP A 40 6.22 6.20 10.04
N TRP A 41 5.30 5.30 10.36
CA TRP A 41 3.88 5.47 10.09
C TRP A 41 3.28 6.57 10.96
N GLU A 42 2.64 7.53 10.30
CA GLU A 42 1.84 8.57 10.96
C GLU A 42 0.36 8.17 10.96
N ARG A 43 -0.39 8.69 11.92
CA ARG A 43 -1.80 8.34 12.12
C ARG A 43 -2.66 9.58 11.88
N GLY A 44 -3.80 9.41 11.26
CA GLY A 44 -4.73 10.50 10.97
C GLY A 44 -6.17 10.07 11.11
N ALA A 45 -7.01 11.06 11.37
CA ALA A 45 -8.45 10.93 11.28
C ALA A 45 -9.05 12.26 10.83
N ALA A 46 -10.23 12.19 10.22
CA ALA A 46 -11.03 13.34 9.85
C ALA A 46 -12.49 12.94 9.97
N ILE A 47 -13.31 13.92 10.37
CA ILE A 47 -14.76 13.79 10.45
C ILE A 47 -15.37 15.06 9.82
N GLY A 48 -16.56 14.94 9.25
CA GLY A 48 -17.25 16.04 8.59
C GLY A 48 -17.33 17.32 9.42
N PRO A 49 -17.55 18.49 8.78
CA PRO A 49 -17.53 19.79 9.44
C PRO A 49 -18.57 19.96 10.55
N GLU A 50 -19.55 19.04 10.64
CA GLU A 50 -20.59 18.99 11.65
C GLU A 50 -20.07 18.60 13.04
N VAL A 51 -18.91 17.94 13.13
CA VAL A 51 -18.35 17.40 14.39
C VAL A 51 -16.91 17.87 14.57
N ASP A 52 -16.53 18.24 15.79
CA ASP A 52 -15.12 18.52 16.10
C ASP A 52 -14.36 17.20 16.22
N LEU A 53 -13.19 17.08 15.57
CA LEU A 53 -12.34 15.88 15.64
C LEU A 53 -12.00 15.45 17.10
N ARG A 54 -12.08 16.36 18.07
CA ARG A 54 -11.86 16.05 19.50
C ARG A 54 -13.03 15.31 20.15
N GLU A 55 -14.20 15.38 19.54
CA GLU A 55 -15.41 14.65 19.94
C GLU A 55 -15.48 13.29 19.25
N PHE A 56 -14.68 13.09 18.19
CA PHE A 56 -14.56 11.81 17.48
C PHE A 56 -13.51 10.89 18.12
N GLU A 57 -13.93 9.74 18.63
CA GLU A 57 -13.07 8.71 19.18
C GLU A 57 -12.51 7.78 18.10
N TRP A 58 -11.18 7.67 18.04
CA TRP A 58 -10.47 6.82 17.09
C TRP A 58 -9.11 6.39 17.63
N GLU A 59 -8.61 5.26 17.11
CA GLU A 59 -7.32 4.70 17.46
C GLU A 59 -6.68 3.98 16.26
N VAL A 60 -5.39 4.19 16.09
CA VAL A 60 -4.53 3.41 15.19
C VAL A 60 -3.31 2.94 15.97
N GLY A 61 -3.05 1.64 15.90
CA GLY A 61 -1.95 0.99 16.62
C GLY A 61 -1.60 -0.36 16.01
N VAL A 62 -0.63 -1.06 16.58
CA VAL A 62 -0.27 -2.43 16.18
C VAL A 62 -0.82 -3.41 17.21
N SER A 63 -1.27 -4.57 16.74
CA SER A 63 -1.93 -5.59 17.54
C SER A 63 -1.46 -6.99 17.13
N ASP A 64 -1.50 -7.93 18.08
CA ASP A 64 -1.26 -9.37 17.89
C ASP A 64 -2.57 -10.20 17.88
N ALA A 65 -3.73 -9.52 17.93
CA ALA A 65 -5.04 -10.16 17.95
C ALA A 65 -5.38 -10.88 16.64
N GLU A 66 -5.02 -10.28 15.50
CA GLU A 66 -5.22 -10.82 14.15
C GLU A 66 -3.98 -10.50 13.31
N ALA A 67 -3.51 -11.44 12.50
CA ALA A 67 -2.44 -11.22 11.53
C ALA A 67 -2.70 -12.08 10.28
N ALA A 68 -2.49 -11.51 9.08
CA ALA A 68 -2.57 -12.24 7.82
C ALA A 68 -1.28 -13.06 7.63
N SER A 69 -0.16 -12.40 7.95
CA SER A 69 1.18 -12.97 7.95
C SER A 69 1.91 -12.60 9.24
N GLY A 70 2.89 -13.40 9.66
CA GLY A 70 3.64 -13.10 10.88
C GLY A 70 2.82 -13.24 12.17
N GLU A 71 3.01 -12.29 13.09
CA GLU A 71 2.42 -12.27 14.43
C GLU A 71 1.65 -10.97 14.73
N ARG A 72 1.79 -9.94 13.90
CA ARG A 72 1.20 -8.62 14.13
C ARG A 72 0.54 -8.03 12.89
N SER A 73 -0.35 -7.07 13.12
CA SER A 73 -0.96 -6.27 12.06
C SER A 73 -1.32 -4.87 12.58
N LEU A 74 -1.69 -3.98 11.66
CA LEU A 74 -2.24 -2.66 12.00
C LEU A 74 -3.67 -2.81 12.46
N ARG A 75 -3.97 -2.41 13.70
CA ARG A 75 -5.31 -2.26 14.23
C ARG A 75 -5.83 -0.84 13.99
N ILE A 76 -7.02 -0.75 13.42
CA ILE A 76 -7.75 0.51 13.23
C ILE A 76 -9.10 0.39 13.92
N TRP A 77 -9.41 1.35 14.78
CA TRP A 77 -10.71 1.48 15.42
C TRP A 77 -11.18 2.91 15.34
N ASN A 78 -12.47 3.10 15.07
CA ASN A 78 -13.12 4.39 15.14
C ASN A 78 -14.60 4.22 15.44
N GLU A 79 -15.15 5.11 16.25
CA GLU A 79 -16.56 5.06 16.61
C GLU A 79 -17.46 5.25 15.38
N GLY A 80 -18.69 4.78 15.48
CA GLY A 80 -19.68 4.88 14.40
C GLY A 80 -20.79 5.91 14.62
N ASP A 81 -20.83 6.58 15.77
CA ASP A 81 -21.99 7.37 16.24
C ASP A 81 -22.43 8.52 15.32
N TYR A 82 -21.59 8.92 14.36
CA TYR A 82 -21.83 10.05 13.48
C TYR A 82 -22.19 9.67 12.04
N ASP A 83 -22.28 8.37 11.70
CA ASP A 83 -22.42 7.87 10.32
C ASP A 83 -21.33 8.38 9.36
N ASP A 84 -20.24 8.91 9.91
CA ASP A 84 -19.17 9.58 9.19
C ASP A 84 -17.84 9.46 9.94
N GLY A 85 -16.75 9.72 9.23
CA GLY A 85 -15.41 9.73 9.76
C GLY A 85 -14.50 8.75 9.04
N VAL A 86 -13.25 9.17 8.85
CA VAL A 86 -12.17 8.35 8.31
C VAL A 86 -11.03 8.28 9.31
N THR A 87 -10.40 7.12 9.41
CA THR A 87 -9.21 6.90 10.24
C THR A 87 -8.19 6.11 9.45
N TRP A 88 -6.93 6.54 9.45
CA TRP A 88 -5.89 5.95 8.60
C TRP A 88 -4.50 5.99 9.23
N ALA A 89 -3.62 5.14 8.71
CA ALA A 89 -2.17 5.24 8.85
C ALA A 89 -1.57 5.67 7.51
N VAL A 90 -0.48 6.43 7.53
CA VAL A 90 0.22 6.91 6.33
C VAL A 90 1.73 6.77 6.45
N HIS A 91 2.38 6.31 5.38
CA HIS A 91 3.82 6.13 5.30
C HIS A 91 4.39 6.71 3.98
N PRO A 92 5.57 7.34 3.99
CA PRO A 92 6.23 7.79 2.76
C PRO A 92 6.85 6.61 1.98
N VAL A 93 6.66 6.57 0.67
CA VAL A 93 7.30 5.61 -0.25
C VAL A 93 8.22 6.38 -1.19
N ALA A 94 9.48 5.98 -1.27
CA ALA A 94 10.46 6.65 -2.11
C ALA A 94 10.18 6.42 -3.61
N VAL A 95 10.35 7.47 -4.41
CA VAL A 95 10.25 7.43 -5.87
C VAL A 95 11.32 8.31 -6.50
N GLU A 96 11.69 8.04 -7.74
CA GLU A 96 12.60 8.92 -8.49
C GLU A 96 11.82 10.07 -9.14
N PRO A 97 12.22 11.34 -8.93
CA PRO A 97 11.67 12.48 -9.65
C PRO A 97 12.06 12.43 -11.14
N GLY A 98 11.20 12.97 -12.01
CA GLY A 98 11.36 12.94 -13.45
C GLY A 98 10.98 11.59 -14.09
N ARG A 99 10.30 10.71 -13.37
CA ARG A 99 9.90 9.38 -13.84
C ARG A 99 8.39 9.17 -13.72
N ALA A 100 7.83 8.48 -14.69
CA ALA A 100 6.45 7.99 -14.65
C ALA A 100 6.45 6.49 -14.36
N TYR A 101 5.40 6.04 -13.70
CA TYR A 101 5.22 4.67 -13.20
C TYR A 101 3.81 4.17 -13.47
N GLU A 102 3.71 2.85 -13.64
CA GLU A 102 2.52 2.06 -13.35
C GLU A 102 2.73 1.46 -11.95
N ILE A 103 1.86 1.83 -11.01
CA ILE A 103 2.01 1.46 -9.60
C ILE A 103 0.87 0.54 -9.21
N THR A 104 1.18 -0.61 -8.61
CA THR A 104 0.19 -1.47 -7.97
C THR A 104 0.32 -1.36 -6.46
N VAL A 105 -0.81 -1.15 -5.77
CA VAL A 105 -0.88 -1.17 -4.31
C VAL A 105 -1.88 -2.22 -3.87
N ALA A 106 -1.48 -3.09 -2.95
CA ALA A 106 -2.34 -4.10 -2.34
C ALA A 106 -2.19 -4.11 -0.81
N ALA A 107 -3.25 -4.50 -0.11
CA ALA A 107 -3.25 -4.76 1.32
C ALA A 107 -4.35 -5.76 1.68
N GLN A 108 -4.15 -6.53 2.74
CA GLN A 108 -5.17 -7.39 3.33
C GLN A 108 -5.95 -6.61 4.38
N PHE A 109 -7.27 -6.71 4.36
CA PHE A 109 -8.14 -6.20 5.42
C PHE A 109 -8.91 -7.35 6.04
N TRP A 110 -8.97 -7.38 7.36
CA TRP A 110 -9.72 -8.37 8.11
C TRP A 110 -11.13 -7.87 8.47
N SER A 111 -12.13 -8.74 8.39
CA SER A 111 -13.47 -8.53 8.94
C SER A 111 -13.86 -9.71 9.84
N GLU A 112 -14.51 -9.44 10.98
CA GLU A 112 -14.93 -10.47 11.94
C GLU A 112 -15.90 -11.51 11.35
N SER A 113 -16.68 -11.10 10.34
CA SER A 113 -17.61 -11.97 9.64
C SER A 113 -17.93 -11.41 8.26
N GLU A 114 -18.45 -12.25 7.35
CA GLU A 114 -19.15 -11.77 6.16
C GLU A 114 -20.51 -11.17 6.55
N SER A 115 -20.87 -10.01 6.00
CA SER A 115 -22.14 -9.34 6.30
C SER A 115 -22.69 -8.60 5.07
N PHE A 116 -24.01 -8.65 4.89
CA PHE A 116 -24.69 -7.79 3.93
C PHE A 116 -24.76 -6.32 4.41
N ASN A 117 -24.71 -6.09 5.72
CA ASN A 117 -24.63 -4.77 6.30
C ASN A 117 -23.15 -4.39 6.44
N THR A 118 -22.67 -3.55 5.52
CA THR A 118 -21.33 -2.97 5.58
C THR A 118 -21.36 -1.73 6.47
N LEU A 119 -20.59 -1.72 7.56
CA LEU A 119 -20.51 -0.56 8.47
C LEU A 119 -19.37 0.41 8.11
N ARG A 120 -18.37 -0.08 7.38
CA ARG A 120 -17.14 0.64 6.99
C ARG A 120 -16.71 0.29 5.57
N ASP A 121 -16.05 1.23 4.91
CA ASP A 121 -15.26 0.97 3.72
C ASP A 121 -13.78 0.78 4.09
N ALA A 122 -13.10 -0.11 3.38
CA ALA A 122 -11.65 -0.15 3.26
C ALA A 122 -11.21 1.05 2.43
N LEU A 123 -10.18 1.74 2.88
CA LEU A 123 -9.72 2.98 2.28
C LEU A 123 -8.22 2.88 2.05
N MET A 124 -7.81 3.04 0.79
CA MET A 124 -6.40 3.06 0.42
C MET A 124 -6.13 4.20 -0.55
N ARG A 125 -4.94 4.80 -0.46
CA ARG A 125 -4.52 5.88 -1.35
C ARG A 125 -3.01 5.91 -1.48
N LEU A 126 -2.51 6.25 -2.66
CA LEU A 126 -1.13 6.60 -2.93
C LEU A 126 -1.08 7.89 -3.75
N GLY A 127 -0.37 8.91 -3.27
CA GLY A 127 -0.25 10.18 -3.98
C GLY A 127 0.89 11.07 -3.49
N PRO A 128 1.18 12.18 -4.20
CA PRO A 128 2.30 13.07 -3.85
C PRO A 128 2.04 13.89 -2.58
N GLU A 129 0.78 14.13 -2.25
CA GLU A 129 0.35 14.87 -1.06
C GLU A 129 -0.16 13.92 0.02
N ARG A 130 0.22 14.18 1.26
CA ARG A 130 -0.29 13.45 2.42
C ARG A 130 -1.78 13.79 2.63
N PRO A 131 -2.65 12.79 2.86
CA PRO A 131 -4.04 13.05 3.19
C PRO A 131 -4.17 13.71 4.57
N SER A 132 -5.13 14.63 4.67
CA SER A 132 -5.42 15.43 5.86
C SER A 132 -6.92 15.56 6.13
N VAL A 133 -7.75 15.35 5.12
CA VAL A 133 -9.22 15.38 5.20
C VAL A 133 -9.82 14.20 4.45
N GLU A 134 -11.08 13.87 4.72
CA GLU A 134 -11.77 12.76 4.03
C GLU A 134 -11.76 12.93 2.50
N ALA A 135 -11.96 14.14 2.01
CA ALA A 135 -12.02 14.45 0.57
C ALA A 135 -10.71 14.17 -0.18
N ASP A 136 -9.61 13.90 0.53
CA ASP A 136 -8.34 13.49 -0.09
C ASP A 136 -8.40 12.03 -0.59
N PHE A 137 -9.37 11.23 -0.12
CA PHE A 137 -9.58 9.84 -0.50
C PHE A 137 -10.64 9.68 -1.61
N PRO A 138 -10.66 8.53 -2.31
CA PRO A 138 -11.73 8.24 -3.28
C PRO A 138 -13.13 8.29 -2.64
N ASN A 139 -14.12 8.69 -3.45
CA ASN A 139 -15.53 8.61 -3.06
C ASN A 139 -15.95 7.15 -2.82
N PRO A 140 -17.00 6.89 -2.01
CA PRO A 140 -17.50 5.54 -1.77
C PRO A 140 -17.75 4.74 -3.06
N GLY A 141 -17.25 3.51 -3.11
CA GLY A 141 -17.37 2.61 -4.26
C GLY A 141 -16.45 2.94 -5.44
N VAL A 142 -15.47 3.85 -5.28
CA VAL A 142 -14.52 4.21 -6.33
C VAL A 142 -13.21 3.48 -6.13
N ASN A 143 -12.75 2.82 -7.19
CA ASN A 143 -11.39 2.32 -7.38
C ASN A 143 -10.77 3.04 -8.59
N THR A 144 -9.61 3.67 -8.42
CA THR A 144 -9.04 4.53 -9.46
C THR A 144 -8.42 3.77 -10.63
N THR A 145 -8.27 2.45 -10.54
CA THR A 145 -7.64 1.59 -11.57
C THR A 145 -8.14 1.89 -12.99
N ALA A 146 -9.45 2.07 -13.16
CA ALA A 146 -10.06 2.30 -14.47
C ALA A 146 -10.14 3.78 -14.90
N LEU A 147 -9.59 4.71 -14.10
CA LEU A 147 -9.73 6.17 -14.32
C LEU A 147 -8.57 6.77 -15.12
N GLY A 148 -7.58 5.97 -15.51
CA GLY A 148 -6.40 6.42 -16.26
C GLY A 148 -5.44 7.24 -15.40
N GLU A 149 -4.83 8.28 -15.99
CA GLU A 149 -3.91 9.17 -15.26
C GLU A 149 -4.69 10.14 -14.36
N THR A 150 -4.66 9.88 -13.07
CA THR A 150 -5.25 10.70 -12.00
C THR A 150 -4.16 11.37 -11.14
N PRO A 151 -4.48 12.42 -10.36
CA PRO A 151 -3.51 13.05 -9.44
C PRO A 151 -3.00 12.14 -8.32
N TYR A 152 -3.75 11.08 -8.01
CA TYR A 152 -3.42 10.04 -7.04
C TYR A 152 -4.12 8.72 -7.42
N GLY A 153 -3.62 7.60 -6.91
CA GLY A 153 -4.28 6.30 -6.96
C GLY A 153 -4.96 5.96 -5.65
N GLY A 154 -6.04 5.18 -5.67
CA GLY A 154 -6.70 4.73 -4.45
C GLY A 154 -7.93 3.86 -4.67
N LEU A 155 -8.48 3.38 -3.57
CA LEU A 155 -9.82 2.79 -3.52
C LEU A 155 -10.56 3.19 -2.24
N ARG A 156 -11.88 3.16 -2.33
CA ARG A 156 -12.81 3.14 -1.19
C ARG A 156 -13.88 2.10 -1.47
N GLU A 157 -13.78 0.94 -0.84
CA GLU A 157 -14.61 -0.23 -1.13
C GLU A 157 -15.18 -0.86 0.15
N PRO A 158 -16.38 -1.47 0.10
CA PRO A 158 -17.01 -2.10 1.26
C PRO A 158 -16.12 -3.14 1.97
N LEU A 159 -16.10 -3.10 3.30
CA LEU A 159 -15.63 -4.22 4.15
C LEU A 159 -16.73 -5.27 4.39
N TRP A 160 -16.46 -6.32 5.16
CA TRP A 160 -17.35 -7.47 5.43
C TRP A 160 -17.80 -8.25 4.19
N LEU A 161 -17.10 -8.11 3.07
CA LEU A 161 -17.36 -8.89 1.85
C LEU A 161 -16.93 -10.36 1.95
N ALA A 162 -16.16 -10.70 2.99
CA ALA A 162 -15.75 -12.05 3.34
C ALA A 162 -15.49 -12.11 4.85
N ASP A 163 -15.57 -13.31 5.41
CA ASP A 163 -15.09 -13.62 6.76
C ASP A 163 -13.55 -13.70 6.77
N GLY A 164 -12.91 -13.06 7.74
CA GLY A 164 -11.46 -12.99 7.87
C GLY A 164 -10.80 -12.03 6.88
N TRP A 165 -9.63 -12.42 6.37
CA TRP A 165 -8.77 -11.59 5.53
C TRP A 165 -9.21 -11.58 4.06
N ARG A 166 -9.20 -10.39 3.48
CA ARG A 166 -9.47 -10.16 2.06
C ARG A 166 -8.49 -9.13 1.49
N GLU A 167 -7.96 -9.42 0.30
CA GLU A 167 -7.10 -8.49 -0.43
C GLU A 167 -7.94 -7.38 -1.08
N TYR A 168 -7.47 -6.15 -0.93
CA TYR A 168 -7.91 -4.96 -1.65
C TYR A 168 -6.74 -4.42 -2.47
N ARG A 169 -7.01 -4.02 -3.72
CA ARG A 169 -5.98 -3.61 -4.67
C ARG A 169 -6.45 -2.50 -5.59
N PHE A 170 -5.56 -1.56 -5.89
CA PHE A 170 -5.72 -0.64 -7.02
C PHE A 170 -4.41 -0.51 -7.81
N GLU A 171 -4.56 -0.11 -9.06
CA GLU A 171 -3.46 0.30 -9.93
C GLU A 171 -3.55 1.81 -10.19
N TRP A 172 -2.39 2.45 -10.36
CA TRP A 172 -2.29 3.87 -10.67
C TRP A 172 -1.21 4.14 -11.70
N THR A 173 -1.65 4.64 -12.85
CA THR A 173 -0.76 5.19 -13.86
C THR A 173 -0.43 6.63 -13.50
N THR A 174 0.81 6.89 -13.11
CA THR A 174 1.26 8.22 -12.72
C THR A 174 1.65 9.07 -13.94
N PRO A 175 1.46 10.40 -13.87
CA PRO A 175 2.23 11.32 -14.71
C PRO A 175 3.71 11.30 -14.30
N GLU A 176 4.56 12.01 -15.04
CA GLU A 176 5.94 12.24 -14.60
C GLU A 176 5.95 12.92 -13.23
N LEU A 177 6.53 12.25 -12.22
CA LEU A 177 6.52 12.72 -10.84
C LEU A 177 7.60 13.78 -10.63
N SER A 178 7.26 14.89 -9.97
CA SER A 178 8.22 15.95 -9.59
C SER A 178 8.73 15.84 -8.15
N THR A 179 8.36 14.76 -7.45
CA THR A 179 8.65 14.51 -6.03
C THR A 179 9.59 13.32 -5.88
N GLU A 180 10.27 13.24 -4.73
CA GLU A 180 11.10 12.10 -4.32
C GLU A 180 10.33 11.08 -3.46
N ARG A 181 9.08 11.39 -3.12
CA ARG A 181 8.23 10.52 -2.30
C ARG A 181 6.76 10.63 -2.67
N LEU A 182 6.08 9.50 -2.52
CA LEU A 182 4.63 9.40 -2.45
C LEU A 182 4.22 9.05 -1.01
N TYR A 183 2.94 9.16 -0.70
CA TYR A 183 2.38 8.78 0.60
C TYR A 183 1.35 7.68 0.40
N VAL A 184 1.66 6.47 0.89
CA VAL A 184 0.70 5.37 0.96
C VAL A 184 -0.10 5.54 2.24
N ALA A 185 -1.42 5.53 2.13
CA ALA A 185 -2.34 5.58 3.25
C ALA A 185 -3.31 4.41 3.18
N VAL A 186 -3.54 3.76 4.33
CA VAL A 186 -4.50 2.67 4.51
C VAL A 186 -5.37 2.96 5.73
N GLY A 187 -6.67 2.69 5.65
CA GLY A 187 -7.62 3.13 6.65
C GLY A 187 -9.01 2.57 6.49
N THR A 188 -9.91 3.05 7.33
CA THR A 188 -11.35 2.74 7.30
C THR A 188 -12.16 4.03 7.22
N ALA A 189 -13.34 3.95 6.59
CA ALA A 189 -14.32 5.04 6.56
C ALA A 189 -15.66 4.57 7.12
N VAL A 190 -16.32 5.35 7.96
CA VAL A 190 -17.68 5.08 8.46
C VAL A 190 -18.70 5.17 7.32
N ILE A 191 -19.65 4.23 7.32
CA ILE A 191 -20.84 4.28 6.45
C ILE A 191 -22.12 4.26 7.29
N TRP A 192 -22.12 3.52 8.41
CA TRP A 192 -23.29 3.35 9.27
C TRP A 192 -22.91 3.30 10.75
N GLU A 193 -23.86 3.72 11.59
CA GLU A 193 -23.82 3.65 13.06
C GLU A 193 -23.39 2.26 13.54
N GLY A 194 -22.32 2.24 14.32
CA GLY A 194 -21.78 1.04 14.94
C GLY A 194 -20.25 1.05 14.98
N ASP A 195 -19.69 0.87 16.16
CA ASP A 195 -18.25 0.79 16.36
C ASP A 195 -17.69 -0.48 15.74
N ALA A 196 -16.52 -0.37 15.11
CA ALA A 196 -15.86 -1.53 14.53
C ALA A 196 -14.33 -1.41 14.64
N THR A 197 -13.69 -2.54 14.92
CA THR A 197 -12.23 -2.69 14.81
C THR A 197 -11.94 -3.46 13.53
N HIS A 198 -10.97 -3.00 12.76
CA HIS A 198 -10.41 -3.72 11.61
C HIS A 198 -8.92 -3.90 11.77
N PHE A 199 -8.40 -4.88 11.05
CA PHE A 199 -6.97 -5.12 10.93
C PHE A 199 -6.52 -5.00 9.48
N VAL A 200 -5.34 -4.44 9.27
CA VAL A 200 -4.70 -4.28 7.96
C VAL A 200 -3.31 -4.88 8.01
N ASP A 201 -2.96 -5.67 7.00
CA ASP A 201 -1.69 -6.38 6.94
C ASP A 201 -1.23 -6.59 5.49
N ASP A 202 -0.01 -7.08 5.29
CA ASP A 202 0.59 -7.41 3.99
C ASP A 202 0.46 -6.27 2.96
N ILE A 203 0.84 -5.05 3.36
CA ILE A 203 0.81 -3.88 2.49
C ILE A 203 1.98 -3.96 1.51
N VAL A 204 1.68 -3.91 0.21
CA VAL A 204 2.69 -3.98 -0.86
C VAL A 204 2.52 -2.83 -1.83
N VAL A 205 3.62 -2.17 -2.19
CA VAL A 205 3.69 -1.18 -3.29
C VAL A 205 4.71 -1.62 -4.32
N GLN A 206 4.24 -1.86 -5.54
CA GLN A 206 5.07 -2.24 -6.69
C GLN A 206 5.15 -1.08 -7.66
N LEU A 207 6.37 -0.67 -8.04
CA LEU A 207 6.62 0.42 -8.98
C LEU A 207 7.19 -0.17 -10.28
N GLU A 208 6.47 -0.01 -11.38
CA GLU A 208 6.96 -0.34 -12.72
C GLU A 208 7.15 0.93 -13.52
N ALA A 209 8.38 1.18 -13.97
CA ALA A 209 8.66 2.39 -14.74
C ALA A 209 8.12 2.35 -16.16
N ARG A 210 7.65 3.50 -16.64
CA ARG A 210 7.13 3.70 -18.00
C ARG A 210 8.09 4.48 -18.89
#